data_AF-A0A100JYN3-F1
#
_entry.id   AF-A0A100JYN3-F1
#
_cell.length_a   1.000
_cell.length_b   1.000
_cell.length_c   1.000
_cell.angle_alpha   90.00
_cell.angle_beta   90.00
_cell.angle_gamma   90.00
#
_symmetry.space_group_name_H-M   'P 1'
#
loop_
_entity.id
_entity.type
_entity.pdbx_description
1 polymer ?
#
loop_
_entity_poly.entity_id
_entity_poly.type
_entity_poly.pdbx_seq_one_letter_code
_entity_poly.pdbx_strand_id
1 'polypeptide(L)'
;MHASVLSAVQLAVTAALVGWMLTGFTSLPGRWLRWRMFCRARFTIIALDGTKDGRTEPVNPYRYLSPGSFLLSPERLQTIITHLTRTGAYDRIDGRGRVLSAQGEQLIEVTDSVVR
;
A
#
# COMPACT_ATOMS: atom_id res chain seq x y z
N MET A 1 28.92 -36.71 -29.91
CA MET A 1 29.11 -36.09 -28.57
C MET A 1 28.51 -34.68 -28.45
N HIS A 2 28.27 -33.92 -29.53
CA HIS A 2 27.70 -32.57 -29.45
C HIS A 2 26.21 -32.49 -29.02
N ALA A 3 25.38 -33.45 -29.44
CA ALA A 3 23.94 -33.44 -29.12
C ALA A 3 23.65 -33.63 -27.63
N SER A 4 24.42 -34.47 -26.94
CA SER A 4 24.26 -34.76 -25.50
C SER A 4 24.70 -33.58 -24.62
N VAL A 5 25.67 -32.79 -25.07
CA VAL A 5 26.09 -31.56 -24.38
C VAL A 5 25.02 -30.49 -24.52
N LEU A 6 24.42 -30.36 -25.72
CA LEU A 6 23.35 -29.41 -25.97
C LEU A 6 22.11 -29.70 -25.11
N SER A 7 21.74 -30.98 -24.95
CA SER A 7 20.60 -31.35 -24.11
C SER A 7 20.86 -31.10 -22.62
N ALA A 8 22.08 -31.38 -22.13
CA ALA A 8 22.46 -31.11 -20.75
C ALA A 8 22.43 -29.61 -20.43
N VAL A 9 22.93 -28.77 -21.35
CA VAL A 9 22.88 -27.31 -21.22
C VAL A 9 21.44 -26.80 -21.23
N GLN A 10 20.59 -27.32 -22.12
CA GLN A 10 19.18 -26.93 -22.17
C GLN A 10 18.45 -27.26 -20.87
N LEU A 11 18.66 -28.46 -20.32
CA LEU A 11 18.08 -28.86 -19.04
C LEU A 11 18.55 -27.98 -17.89
N ALA A 12 19.84 -27.64 -17.84
CA ALA A 12 20.39 -26.75 -16.81
C ALA A 12 19.78 -25.34 -16.90
N VAL A 13 19.65 -24.79 -18.11
CA VAL A 13 19.03 -23.46 -18.33
C VAL A 13 17.55 -23.50 -17.96
N THR A 14 16.82 -24.56 -18.33
CA THR A 14 15.41 -24.71 -17.95
C THR A 14 15.25 -24.84 -16.43
N ALA A 15 16.10 -25.62 -15.76
CA ALA A 15 16.06 -25.76 -14.30
C ALA A 15 16.38 -24.43 -13.59
N ALA A 16 17.36 -23.67 -14.08
CA ALA A 16 17.69 -22.35 -13.56
C ALA A 16 16.52 -21.36 -13.76
N LEU A 17 15.89 -21.37 -14.93
CA LEU A 17 14.72 -20.54 -15.22
C LEU A 17 13.53 -20.90 -14.32
N VAL A 18 13.25 -22.20 -14.16
CA VAL A 18 12.18 -22.68 -13.27
C VAL A 18 12.47 -22.32 -11.82
N GLY A 19 13.70 -22.49 -11.35
CA GLY A 19 14.13 -22.05 -10.01
C GLY A 19 13.96 -20.54 -9.82
N TRP A 20 14.28 -19.74 -10.84
CA TRP A 20 14.04 -18.30 -10.82
C TRP A 20 12.55 -17.94 -10.82
N MET A 21 11.73 -18.64 -11.59
CA MET A 21 10.27 -18.44 -11.59
C MET A 21 9.64 -18.88 -10.25
N LEU A 22 10.10 -19.96 -9.64
CA LEU A 22 9.62 -20.41 -8.33
C LEU A 22 10.01 -19.42 -7.22
N THR A 23 11.24 -18.94 -7.22
CA THR A 23 11.70 -17.94 -6.23
C THR A 23 11.16 -16.54 -6.51
N GLY A 24 10.90 -16.20 -7.77
CA GLY A 24 10.47 -14.87 -8.21
C GLY A 24 8.96 -14.66 -8.34
N PHE A 25 8.19 -15.70 -8.67
CA PHE A 25 6.74 -15.60 -8.95
C PHE A 25 5.86 -16.40 -7.98
N THR A 26 6.27 -17.58 -7.50
CA THR A 26 5.46 -18.34 -6.54
C THR A 26 5.75 -17.90 -5.12
N SER A 27 5.19 -16.76 -4.72
CA SER A 27 5.19 -16.34 -3.32
C SER A 27 3.87 -16.71 -2.66
N LEU A 28 3.96 -17.46 -1.57
CA LEU A 28 3.01 -17.36 -0.46
C LEU A 28 2.70 -15.87 -0.19
N PRO A 29 1.45 -15.53 0.12
CA PRO A 29 0.96 -14.16 0.06
C PRO A 29 1.68 -13.34 1.13
N GLY A 30 2.39 -12.29 0.71
CA GLY A 30 2.81 -11.22 1.62
C GLY A 30 4.30 -10.84 1.65
N ARG A 31 5.22 -11.49 0.92
CA ARG A 31 6.64 -11.09 1.00
C ARG A 31 7.38 -10.80 -0.30
N TRP A 32 6.93 -11.29 -1.46
CA TRP A 32 7.71 -11.21 -2.71
C TRP A 32 6.94 -10.76 -3.97
N LEU A 33 5.73 -10.21 -3.84
CA LEU A 33 5.15 -9.34 -4.89
C LEU A 33 5.93 -8.00 -5.03
N ARG A 34 7.22 -7.99 -4.70
CA ARG A 34 8.14 -6.85 -4.60
C ARG A 34 9.03 -6.73 -5.84
N TRP A 35 8.53 -7.06 -7.02
CA TRP A 35 9.21 -6.61 -8.23
C TRP A 35 9.16 -5.09 -8.26
N ARG A 36 10.32 -4.43 -8.42
CA ARG A 36 10.48 -2.97 -8.45
C ARG A 36 9.53 -2.26 -9.43
N MET A 37 9.01 -2.98 -10.42
CA MET A 37 8.01 -2.48 -11.36
C MET A 37 6.55 -2.53 -10.85
N PHE A 38 6.20 -3.42 -9.92
CA PHE A 38 4.78 -3.65 -9.54
C PHE A 38 4.34 -3.03 -8.22
N CYS A 39 5.24 -2.63 -7.30
CA CYS A 39 4.82 -2.08 -6.00
C CYS A 39 5.55 -0.79 -5.57
N ARG A 40 5.58 0.24 -6.44
CA ARG A 40 5.83 1.62 -5.97
C ARG A 40 4.58 2.31 -5.43
N ALA A 41 3.40 1.78 -5.74
CA ALA A 41 2.14 2.29 -5.21
C ALA A 41 2.04 1.98 -3.71
N ARG A 42 1.71 3.00 -2.91
CA ARG A 42 1.30 2.85 -1.52
C ARG A 42 -0.22 2.84 -1.47
N PHE A 43 -0.80 1.78 -0.95
CA PHE A 43 -2.24 1.68 -0.74
C PHE A 43 -2.52 1.88 0.74
N THR A 44 -3.21 2.95 1.08
CA THR A 44 -3.69 3.16 2.44
C THR A 44 -5.10 2.60 2.54
N ILE A 45 -5.38 1.88 3.62
CA ILE A 45 -6.72 1.48 4.05
C ILE A 45 -6.88 2.06 5.45
N ILE A 46 -7.82 2.98 5.63
CA ILE A 46 -7.99 3.71 6.89
C ILE A 46 -9.47 3.90 7.21
N ALA A 47 -9.81 3.74 8.49
CA ALA A 47 -11.07 4.17 9.06
C ALA A 47 -10.79 5.45 9.87
N LEU A 48 -11.54 6.51 9.57
CA LEU A 48 -11.45 7.79 10.25
C LEU A 48 -12.79 8.15 10.87
N ASP A 49 -12.72 8.73 12.05
CA ASP A 49 -13.84 9.29 12.79
C ASP A 49 -13.56 10.77 13.04
N GLY A 50 -14.44 11.63 12.54
CA GLY A 50 -14.41 13.07 12.73
C GLY A 50 -15.32 13.46 13.87
N THR A 51 -14.82 14.27 14.79
CA THR A 51 -15.60 14.87 15.88
C THR A 51 -15.92 16.32 15.55
N LYS A 52 -17.19 16.69 15.65
CA LYS A 52 -17.69 18.04 15.49
C LYS A 52 -18.79 18.31 16.51
N ASP A 53 -18.68 19.40 17.28
CA ASP A 53 -19.70 19.80 18.25
C ASP A 53 -20.07 18.67 19.24
N GLY A 54 -19.06 17.87 19.62
CA GLY A 54 -19.23 16.71 20.51
C GLY A 54 -19.89 15.48 19.87
N ARG A 55 -20.15 15.47 18.57
CA ARG A 55 -20.67 14.32 17.81
C ARG A 55 -19.56 13.70 16.96
N THR A 56 -19.53 12.38 16.91
CA THR A 56 -18.57 11.62 16.10
C THR A 56 -19.26 11.01 14.89
N GLU A 57 -18.67 11.16 13.71
CA GLU A 57 -19.15 10.57 12.46
C GLU A 57 -18.00 10.03 11.59
N PRO A 58 -18.25 9.00 10.77
CA PRO A 58 -17.23 8.43 9.92
C PRO A 58 -16.84 9.41 8.79
N VAL A 59 -15.53 9.60 8.60
CA VAL A 59 -14.97 10.46 7.56
C VAL A 59 -14.42 9.61 6.43
N ASN A 60 -14.86 9.90 5.20
CA ASN A 60 -14.32 9.28 3.99
C ASN A 60 -13.25 10.19 3.34
N PRO A 61 -11.94 9.95 3.56
CA PRO A 61 -10.89 10.80 3.00
C PRO A 61 -10.77 10.66 1.48
N TYR A 62 -11.23 9.55 0.89
CA TYR A 62 -11.17 9.32 -0.57
C TYR A 62 -12.13 10.23 -1.34
N ARG A 63 -13.13 10.82 -0.67
CA ARG A 63 -14.05 11.80 -1.26
C ARG A 63 -13.32 13.07 -1.75
N TYR A 64 -12.14 13.35 -1.21
CA TYR A 64 -11.34 14.54 -1.53
C TYR A 64 -10.27 14.27 -2.59
N LEU A 65 -10.22 13.06 -3.13
CA LEU A 65 -9.30 12.71 -4.22
C LEU A 65 -9.93 13.03 -5.58
N SER A 66 -9.09 13.43 -6.54
CA SER A 66 -9.53 13.58 -7.92
C SER A 66 -10.10 12.26 -8.44
N PRO A 67 -11.15 12.28 -9.29
CA PRO A 67 -11.68 11.07 -9.92
C PRO A 67 -10.57 10.24 -10.57
N GLY A 68 -10.53 8.94 -10.27
CA GLY A 68 -9.48 8.03 -10.73
C GLY A 68 -8.20 7.99 -9.87
N SER A 69 -8.09 8.83 -8.84
CA SER A 69 -7.01 8.76 -7.86
C SER A 69 -7.42 7.92 -6.65
N PHE A 70 -6.83 6.74 -6.52
CA PHE A 70 -7.09 5.80 -5.41
C PHE A 70 -5.91 5.69 -4.44
N LEU A 71 -4.77 6.29 -4.81
CA LEU A 71 -3.56 6.26 -4.00
C LEU A 71 -3.60 7.42 -3.00
N LEU A 72 -3.99 7.06 -1.78
CA LEU A 72 -3.90 7.93 -0.62
C LEU A 72 -2.60 7.62 0.10
N SER A 73 -1.61 8.51 0.01
CA SER A 73 -0.39 8.40 0.82
C SER A 73 -0.56 9.09 2.18
N PRO A 74 0.22 8.72 3.21
CA PRO A 74 0.16 9.37 4.53
C PRO A 74 0.28 10.90 4.46
N GLU A 75 1.16 11.44 3.61
CA GLU A 75 1.31 12.88 3.45
C GLU A 75 0.07 13.56 2.84
N ARG A 76 -0.59 12.88 1.90
CA ARG A 76 -1.83 13.38 1.30
C ARG A 76 -3.00 13.25 2.28
N LEU A 77 -3.06 12.17 3.04
CA LEU A 77 -4.01 11.99 4.13
C LEU A 77 -3.89 13.13 5.15
N GLN A 78 -2.67 13.46 5.59
CA GLN A 78 -2.43 14.59 6.48
C GLN A 78 -2.92 15.91 5.87
N THR A 79 -2.69 16.13 4.56
CA THR A 79 -3.16 17.34 3.87
C THR A 79 -4.68 17.46 3.90
N ILE A 80 -5.39 16.36 3.68
CA ILE A 80 -6.86 16.31 3.74
C ILE A 80 -7.35 16.57 5.17
N ILE A 81 -6.76 15.91 6.16
CA ILE A 81 -7.12 16.09 7.58
C ILE A 81 -6.90 17.55 7.99
N THR A 82 -5.74 18.12 7.68
CA THR A 82 -5.43 19.52 7.97
C THR A 82 -6.39 20.49 7.28
N HIS A 83 -6.81 20.19 6.05
CA HIS A 83 -7.81 21.00 5.37
C HIS A 83 -9.16 20.95 6.11
N LEU A 84 -9.61 19.77 6.52
CA LEU A 84 -10.88 19.58 7.20
C LEU A 84 -10.92 20.21 8.59
N THR A 85 -9.82 20.15 9.33
CA THR A 85 -9.74 20.82 10.64
C THR A 85 -9.62 22.33 10.49
N ARG A 86 -8.77 22.82 9.58
CA ARG A 86 -8.58 24.27 9.36
C ARG A 86 -9.84 24.98 8.86
N THR A 87 -10.69 24.29 8.11
CA THR A 87 -11.96 24.84 7.61
C THR A 87 -13.10 24.77 8.62
N GLY A 88 -12.88 24.18 9.80
CA GLY A 88 -13.93 23.97 10.81
C GLY A 88 -14.95 22.90 10.38
N ALA A 89 -14.59 22.03 9.43
CA ALA A 89 -15.44 20.90 9.09
C ALA A 89 -15.52 19.94 10.28
N TYR A 90 -14.38 19.69 10.94
CA TYR A 90 -14.25 18.91 12.17
C TYR A 90 -13.35 19.62 13.17
N ASP A 91 -13.64 19.46 14.47
CA ASP A 91 -12.79 19.93 15.56
C ASP A 91 -11.57 19.01 15.72
N ARG A 92 -11.77 17.71 15.51
CA ARG A 92 -10.75 16.67 15.61
C ARG A 92 -11.05 15.50 14.70
N ILE A 93 -10.02 14.88 14.15
CA ILE A 93 -10.13 13.62 13.41
C ILE A 93 -9.19 12.60 14.05
N ASP A 94 -9.71 11.40 14.31
CA ASP A 94 -8.94 10.25 14.77
C ASP A 94 -9.20 9.05 13.87
N GLY A 95 -8.37 8.02 13.96
CA GLY A 95 -8.59 6.81 13.21
C GLY A 95 -7.42 5.84 13.23
N ARG A 96 -7.64 4.68 12.62
CA ARG A 96 -6.63 3.64 12.50
C ARG A 96 -6.69 3.01 11.12
N GLY A 97 -5.53 2.56 10.64
CA GLY A 97 -5.42 1.97 9.33
C GLY A 97 -4.08 1.29 9.12
N ARG A 98 -3.82 1.02 7.84
CA ARG A 98 -2.60 0.39 7.37
C ARG A 98 -2.22 0.91 6.00
N VAL A 99 -0.92 0.98 5.76
CA VAL A 99 -0.31 1.27 4.47
C VAL A 99 0.31 -0.02 3.97
N LEU A 100 -0.13 -0.44 2.78
CA LEU A 100 0.46 -1.54 2.04
C LEU A 100 1.46 -0.96 1.04
N SER A 101 2.71 -1.40 1.13
CA SER A 101 3.82 -0.90 0.33
C SER A 101 4.76 -2.02 -0.09
N ALA A 102 5.77 -1.70 -0.90
CA ALA A 102 6.86 -2.62 -1.23
C ALA A 102 7.66 -3.07 0.01
N GLN A 103 7.56 -2.36 1.13
CA GLN A 103 8.23 -2.68 2.40
C GLN A 103 7.39 -3.63 3.27
N GLY A 104 6.13 -3.88 2.89
CA GLY A 104 5.17 -4.66 3.67
C GLY A 104 3.98 -3.82 4.13
N GLU A 105 3.21 -4.39 5.06
CA GLU A 105 2.13 -3.72 5.77
C GLU A 105 2.71 -2.92 6.94
N GLN A 106 2.36 -1.63 7.00
CA GLN A 106 2.71 -0.75 8.10
C GLN A 106 1.43 -0.19 8.71
N LEU A 107 1.27 -0.31 10.03
CA LEU A 107 0.15 0.32 10.73
C LEU A 107 0.26 1.84 10.62
N ILE A 108 -0.87 2.52 10.44
CA ILE A 108 -0.95 3.97 10.60
C ILE A 108 -2.04 4.32 11.59
N GLU A 109 -1.81 5.36 12.36
CA GLU A 109 -2.80 5.90 13.29
C GLU A 109 -2.97 7.39 13.02
N VAL A 110 -4.20 7.86 13.16
CA VAL A 110 -4.51 9.29 13.19
C VAL A 110 -4.95 9.59 14.60
N THR A 111 -4.19 10.42 15.28
CA THR A 111 -4.50 10.85 16.65
C THR A 111 -4.39 12.35 16.71
N ASP A 112 -5.44 12.99 17.23
CA ASP A 112 -5.49 14.45 17.36
C ASP A 112 -5.22 15.14 16.01
N SER A 113 -5.79 14.59 14.93
CA SER A 113 -5.63 15.09 13.55
C SER A 113 -4.21 15.01 12.98
N VAL A 114 -3.33 14.20 13.60
CA VAL A 114 -1.96 13.95 13.14
C VAL A 114 -1.81 12.48 12.74
N VAL A 115 -1.32 12.25 11.52
CA VAL A 115 -0.99 10.91 10.99
C VAL A 115 0.36 10.46 11.54
N ARG A 116 0.41 9.23 12.08
CA ARG A 116 1.59 8.56 12.64
C ARG A 116 1.81 7.19 12.03
#